data_AF-A2EUD9-F1
#
_entry.id   AF-A2EUD9-F1
#
_cell.length_a   1.000
_cell.length_b   1.000
_cell.length_c   1.000
_cell.angle_alpha   90.00
_cell.angle_beta   90.00
_cell.angle_gamma   90.00
#
_symmetry.space_group_name_H-M   'P 1'
#
loop_
_entity.id
_entity.type
_entity.pdbx_description
1 polymer ?
#
loop_
_entity_poly.entity_id
_entity_poly.type
_entity_poly.pdbx_seq_one_letter_code
_entity_poly.pdbx_strand_id
1 'polypeptide(L)'
;MEYCPSSIDKIFLERWVLTNEELYRYAIGMAQSLQSCHEFGIRHGDVKPSNFLIDKYGRVKICDFGFSQKLNRDENNTNFSGTFIYESPEIIRQEPFDGFAADIWALGVSYFILITGQCPWNLYSKDAMIKSIQNAIFDEFQINDLLLRRIVSLCLQIDPTKRPSAEDLVNMLREKIETGRKKLIRPISSAMFTTPLMKSKTHTRIRHVSSF
;
A
#
# COMPACT_ATOMS: atom_id res chain seq x y z
N MET A 1 -25.45 8.24 5.84
CA MET A 1 -24.02 7.96 5.58
C MET A 1 -23.40 9.20 4.95
N GLU A 2 -22.15 9.55 5.25
CA GLU A 2 -21.45 10.67 4.60
C GLU A 2 -21.35 10.40 3.10
N TYR A 3 -21.59 11.41 2.26
CA TYR A 3 -21.49 11.26 0.81
C TYR A 3 -20.03 11.12 0.38
N CYS A 4 -19.71 10.00 -0.28
CA CYS A 4 -18.41 9.76 -0.90
C CYS A 4 -18.62 9.65 -2.43
N PRO A 5 -18.00 10.52 -3.24
CA PRO A 5 -18.25 10.56 -4.68
C PRO A 5 -17.82 9.31 -5.45
N SER A 6 -16.85 8.54 -4.95
CA SER A 6 -16.34 7.35 -5.65
C SER A 6 -15.76 6.31 -4.68
N SER A 7 -15.45 5.13 -5.21
CA SER A 7 -14.74 4.03 -4.54
C SER A 7 -13.40 3.78 -5.22
N ILE A 8 -12.46 3.15 -4.52
CA ILE A 8 -11.10 2.96 -5.04
C ILE A 8 -11.11 2.12 -6.32
N ASP A 9 -11.94 1.08 -6.40
CA ASP A 9 -12.10 0.28 -7.62
C ASP A 9 -12.59 1.13 -8.81
N LYS A 10 -13.56 2.02 -8.63
CA LYS A 10 -14.06 2.90 -9.70
C LYS A 10 -12.97 3.84 -10.19
N ILE A 11 -12.24 4.48 -9.27
CA ILE A 11 -11.10 5.36 -9.64
C ILE A 11 -10.05 4.56 -10.40
N PHE A 12 -9.77 3.33 -9.97
CA PHE A 12 -8.83 2.43 -10.63
C PHE A 12 -9.30 2.05 -12.04
N LEU A 13 -10.56 1.66 -12.21
CA LEU A 13 -11.15 1.27 -13.50
C LEU A 13 -11.25 2.44 -14.48
N GLU A 14 -11.51 3.66 -14.01
CA GLU A 14 -11.60 4.85 -14.85
C GLU A 14 -10.24 5.31 -15.39
N ARG A 15 -9.19 5.18 -14.58
CA ARG A 15 -7.86 5.73 -14.88
C ARG A 15 -6.86 4.69 -15.36
N TRP A 16 -7.07 3.42 -15.02
CA TRP A 16 -6.20 2.26 -15.26
C TRP A 16 -4.76 2.36 -14.71
N VAL A 17 -4.34 3.54 -14.26
CA VAL A 17 -3.01 3.85 -13.74
C VAL A 17 -3.14 4.74 -12.51
N LEU A 18 -2.62 4.24 -11.39
CA LEU A 18 -2.42 5.01 -10.17
C LEU A 18 -0.93 5.36 -10.05
N THR A 19 -0.64 6.59 -9.65
CA THR A 19 0.74 6.97 -9.30
C THR A 19 1.16 6.25 -8.03
N ASN A 20 2.47 6.07 -7.82
CA ASN A 20 2.98 5.54 -6.54
C ASN A 20 2.48 6.36 -5.34
N GLU A 21 2.39 7.68 -5.46
CA GLU A 21 1.86 8.52 -4.37
C GLU A 21 0.41 8.18 -4.03
N GLU A 22 -0.43 7.98 -5.04
CA GLU A 22 -1.83 7.56 -4.85
C GLU A 22 -1.92 6.16 -4.27
N LEU A 23 -1.12 5.20 -4.75
CA LEU A 23 -1.06 3.85 -4.21
C LEU A 23 -0.72 3.85 -2.72
N TYR A 24 0.30 4.61 -2.31
CA TYR A 24 0.67 4.73 -0.90
C TYR A 24 -0.44 5.40 -0.08
N ARG A 25 -1.05 6.46 -0.62
CA ARG A 25 -2.15 7.17 0.07
C ARG A 25 -3.34 6.25 0.30
N TYR A 26 -3.73 5.49 -0.72
CA TYR A 26 -4.83 4.52 -0.63
C TYR A 26 -4.49 3.35 0.27
N ALA A 27 -3.31 2.75 0.13
CA ALA A 27 -2.86 1.66 1.01
C ALA A 27 -2.88 2.09 2.48
N ILE A 28 -2.35 3.28 2.80
CA ILE A 28 -2.40 3.81 4.17
C ILE A 28 -3.84 3.99 4.63
N GLY A 29 -4.69 4.62 3.83
CA GLY A 29 -6.08 4.87 4.21
C GLY A 29 -6.91 3.60 4.39
N MET A 30 -6.67 2.57 3.57
CA MET A 30 -7.31 1.26 3.68
C MET A 30 -6.88 0.55 4.97
N ALA A 31 -5.56 0.47 5.23
CA ALA A 31 -5.02 -0.11 6.46
C ALA A 31 -5.54 0.61 7.71
N GLN A 32 -5.58 1.95 7.70
CA GLN A 32 -6.09 2.75 8.81
C GLN A 32 -7.58 2.51 9.07
N SER A 33 -8.40 2.46 8.02
CA SER A 33 -9.84 2.20 8.17
C SER A 33 -10.09 0.81 8.75
N LEU A 34 -9.30 -0.18 8.32
CA LEU A 34 -9.39 -1.54 8.82
C LEU A 34 -8.85 -1.66 10.26
N GLN A 35 -7.75 -0.98 10.58
CA GLN A 35 -7.22 -0.86 11.93
C GLN A 35 -8.29 -0.37 12.89
N SER A 36 -9.01 0.71 12.54
CA SER A 36 -10.11 1.20 13.38
C SER A 36 -11.19 0.13 13.60
N CYS A 37 -11.56 -0.63 12.57
CA CYS A 37 -12.52 -1.73 12.73
C CYS A 37 -12.01 -2.78 13.73
N HIS A 38 -10.75 -3.20 13.57
CA HIS A 38 -10.11 -4.22 14.41
C HIS A 38 -9.93 -3.75 15.87
N GLU A 39 -9.61 -2.48 16.10
CA GLU A 39 -9.55 -1.86 17.44
C GLU A 39 -10.90 -1.88 18.15
N PHE A 40 -11.99 -1.73 17.40
CA PHE A 40 -13.34 -1.94 17.91
C PHE A 40 -13.74 -3.42 17.97
N GLY A 41 -12.85 -4.38 17.73
CA GLY A 41 -13.17 -5.81 17.73
C GLY A 41 -14.17 -6.20 16.64
N ILE A 42 -14.18 -5.49 15.51
CA ILE A 42 -15.06 -5.74 14.38
C ILE A 42 -14.22 -6.29 13.22
N ARG A 43 -14.50 -7.53 12.82
CA ARG A 43 -14.08 -8.06 11.51
C ARG A 43 -14.96 -7.45 10.44
N HIS A 44 -14.37 -7.00 9.34
CA HIS A 44 -15.13 -6.49 8.19
C HIS A 44 -15.76 -7.60 7.34
N GLY A 45 -14.98 -8.63 6.99
CA GLY A 45 -15.45 -9.83 6.30
C GLY A 45 -15.55 -9.74 4.77
N ASP A 46 -15.62 -8.53 4.20
CA ASP A 46 -15.60 -8.33 2.73
C ASP A 46 -14.65 -7.18 2.33
N VAL A 47 -13.38 -7.30 2.73
CA VAL A 47 -12.34 -6.32 2.41
C VAL A 47 -11.97 -6.43 0.93
N LYS A 48 -12.28 -5.38 0.16
CA LYS A 48 -11.97 -5.26 -1.28
C LYS A 48 -12.01 -3.80 -1.71
N PRO A 49 -11.35 -3.39 -2.82
CA PRO A 49 -11.27 -1.98 -3.21
C PRO A 49 -12.62 -1.26 -3.41
N SER A 50 -13.69 -1.99 -3.77
CA SER A 50 -15.03 -1.41 -3.92
C SER A 50 -15.70 -1.03 -2.60
N ASN A 51 -15.26 -1.61 -1.49
CA ASN A 51 -15.74 -1.29 -0.15
C ASN A 51 -14.90 -0.21 0.55
N PHE A 52 -13.98 0.43 -0.17
CA PHE A 52 -13.24 1.60 0.29
C PHE A 52 -13.62 2.82 -0.56
N LEU A 53 -14.35 3.73 0.06
CA LEU A 53 -14.83 4.96 -0.53
C LEU A 53 -13.81 6.09 -0.36
N ILE A 54 -13.82 7.03 -1.29
CA ILE A 54 -13.04 8.27 -1.21
C ILE A 54 -14.00 9.44 -0.97
N ASP A 55 -13.81 10.17 0.12
CA ASP A 55 -14.59 11.37 0.40
C ASP A 55 -14.10 12.60 -0.40
N LYS A 56 -14.83 13.71 -0.29
CA LYS A 56 -14.49 14.97 -0.99
C LYS A 56 -13.13 15.58 -0.61
N TYR A 57 -12.52 15.10 0.47
CA TYR A 57 -11.19 15.53 0.93
C TYR A 57 -10.09 14.54 0.52
N GLY A 58 -10.43 13.50 -0.25
CA GLY A 58 -9.48 12.46 -0.67
C GLY A 58 -9.15 11.45 0.42
N ARG A 59 -9.95 11.38 1.50
CA ARG A 59 -9.74 10.41 2.59
C ARG A 59 -10.45 9.10 2.27
N VAL A 60 -9.79 7.99 2.59
CA VAL A 60 -10.36 6.65 2.47
C VAL A 60 -11.31 6.39 3.63
N LYS A 61 -12.48 5.79 3.34
CA LYS A 61 -13.46 5.34 4.33
C LYS A 61 -13.95 3.94 3.94
N ILE A 62 -13.88 3.01 4.87
CA ILE A 62 -14.45 1.67 4.67
C ILE A 62 -15.99 1.72 4.77
N CYS A 63 -16.67 0.92 3.95
CA CYS A 63 -18.13 0.82 3.90
C CYS A 63 -18.58 -0.64 3.71
N ASP A 64 -19.90 -0.84 3.69
CA ASP A 64 -20.55 -2.14 3.49
C ASP A 64 -20.19 -3.19 4.55
N PHE A 65 -20.76 -2.98 5.74
CA PHE A 65 -20.62 -3.86 6.90
C PHE A 65 -21.59 -5.06 6.87
N GLY A 66 -22.17 -5.41 5.71
CA GLY A 66 -23.15 -6.48 5.58
C GLY A 66 -22.64 -7.88 5.99
N PHE A 67 -21.32 -8.07 5.93
CA PHE A 67 -20.63 -9.30 6.35
C PHE A 67 -19.84 -9.14 7.66
N SER A 68 -19.95 -7.99 8.31
CA SER A 68 -19.16 -7.69 9.49
C SER A 68 -19.63 -8.44 10.72
N GLN A 69 -18.70 -8.71 11.64
CA GLN A 69 -19.01 -9.38 12.89
C GLN A 69 -18.21 -8.77 14.04
N LYS A 70 -18.88 -8.58 15.17
CA LYS A 70 -18.22 -8.26 16.44
C LYS A 70 -17.64 -9.56 17.00
N LEU A 71 -16.33 -9.56 17.24
CA LEU A 71 -15.59 -10.70 17.78
C LEU A 71 -15.01 -10.32 19.14
N ASN A 72 -15.00 -11.27 20.06
CA ASN A 72 -14.16 -11.16 21.25
C ASN A 72 -12.71 -11.48 20.88
N ARG A 73 -11.76 -11.04 21.70
CA ARG A 73 -10.36 -11.46 21.53
C ARG A 73 -10.30 -12.99 21.59
N ASP A 74 -9.55 -13.58 20.67
CA ASP A 74 -9.32 -15.03 20.54
C ASP A 74 -10.54 -15.88 20.11
N GLU A 75 -11.63 -15.25 19.67
CA GLU A 75 -12.81 -15.95 19.16
C GLU A 75 -12.63 -16.39 17.70
N ASN A 76 -12.58 -17.71 17.48
CA ASN A 76 -12.56 -18.27 16.13
C ASN A 76 -13.92 -18.09 15.44
N ASN A 77 -13.87 -17.68 14.18
CA ASN A 77 -15.03 -17.45 13.33
C ASN A 77 -15.39 -18.72 12.54
N THR A 78 -16.69 -18.93 12.30
CA THR A 78 -17.23 -20.04 11.48
C THR A 78 -18.18 -19.54 10.37
N ASN A 79 -18.30 -18.22 10.21
CA ASN A 79 -19.08 -17.59 9.16
C ASN A 79 -18.20 -17.36 7.92
N PHE A 80 -18.35 -18.26 6.95
CA PHE A 80 -17.67 -18.22 5.66
C PHE A 80 -18.46 -17.33 4.70
N SER A 81 -18.12 -16.05 4.70
CA SER A 81 -18.73 -15.04 3.85
C SER A 81 -17.69 -14.06 3.34
N GLY A 82 -17.89 -13.58 2.11
CA GLY A 82 -17.03 -12.62 1.45
C GLY A 82 -17.06 -12.82 -0.05
N THR A 83 -16.24 -12.05 -0.75
CA THR A 83 -16.03 -12.21 -2.19
C THR A 83 -14.90 -13.22 -2.42
N PHE A 84 -15.20 -14.36 -3.05
CA PHE A 84 -14.32 -15.55 -3.17
C PHE A 84 -12.85 -15.27 -3.46
N ILE A 85 -12.52 -14.36 -4.40
CA ILE A 85 -11.12 -14.07 -4.75
C ILE A 85 -10.34 -13.37 -3.63
N TYR A 86 -10.99 -12.87 -2.59
CA TYR A 86 -10.35 -12.21 -1.44
C TYR A 86 -10.32 -13.12 -0.21
N GLU A 87 -10.90 -14.33 -0.28
CA GLU A 87 -10.96 -15.26 0.85
C GLU A 87 -9.59 -15.89 1.15
N SER A 88 -9.30 -16.06 2.44
CA SER A 88 -8.05 -16.64 2.92
C SER A 88 -8.03 -18.18 2.81
N PRO A 89 -6.85 -18.83 2.85
CA PRO A 89 -6.74 -20.28 2.74
C PRO A 89 -7.61 -21.05 3.74
N GLU A 90 -7.67 -20.58 4.97
CA GLU A 90 -8.47 -21.17 6.05
C GLU A 90 -9.99 -21.02 5.83
N ILE A 91 -10.45 -19.91 5.23
CA ILE A 91 -11.85 -19.74 4.82
C ILE A 91 -12.19 -20.70 3.68
N ILE A 92 -11.31 -20.83 2.68
CA ILE A 92 -11.50 -21.77 1.56
C ILE A 92 -11.55 -23.22 2.05
N ARG A 93 -10.81 -23.56 3.11
CA ARG A 93 -10.86 -24.88 3.77
C ARG A 93 -12.07 -25.06 4.69
N GLN A 94 -12.85 -24.02 4.94
CA GLN A 94 -13.98 -24.00 5.88
C GLN A 94 -13.55 -24.42 7.30
N GLU A 95 -12.37 -23.98 7.72
CA GLU A 95 -11.83 -24.22 9.07
C GLU A 95 -12.16 -23.03 9.98
N PRO A 96 -12.34 -23.22 11.31
CA PRO A 96 -12.42 -22.10 12.24
C PRO A 96 -11.19 -21.20 12.12
N PHE A 97 -11.39 -19.88 12.05
CA PHE A 97 -10.32 -18.94 11.68
C PHE A 97 -10.32 -17.65 12.51
N ASP A 98 -9.16 -17.00 12.58
CA ASP A 98 -9.04 -15.63 13.10
C ASP A 98 -9.61 -14.64 12.05
N GLY A 99 -10.70 -13.98 12.42
CA GLY A 99 -11.39 -13.03 11.56
C GLY A 99 -10.55 -11.82 11.16
N PHE A 100 -9.72 -11.32 12.06
CA PHE A 100 -8.88 -10.15 11.80
C PHE A 100 -7.74 -10.52 10.85
N ALA A 101 -7.10 -11.69 11.06
CA ALA A 101 -6.06 -12.18 10.16
C ALA A 101 -6.61 -12.48 8.74
N ALA A 102 -7.86 -12.91 8.63
CA ALA A 102 -8.54 -13.09 7.34
C ALA A 102 -8.78 -11.76 6.61
N ASP A 103 -9.17 -10.70 7.31
CA ASP A 103 -9.27 -9.36 6.72
C ASP A 103 -7.92 -8.85 6.20
N ILE A 104 -6.80 -9.17 6.88
CA ILE A 104 -5.44 -8.82 6.44
C ILE A 104 -5.06 -9.53 5.14
N TRP A 105 -5.43 -10.81 4.99
CA TRP A 105 -5.24 -11.52 3.73
C TRP A 105 -5.98 -10.81 2.59
N ALA A 106 -7.27 -10.52 2.79
CA ALA A 106 -8.11 -9.85 1.81
C ALA A 106 -7.57 -8.43 1.45
N LEU A 107 -6.99 -7.73 2.42
CA LEU A 107 -6.29 -6.47 2.20
C LEU A 107 -5.03 -6.65 1.33
N GLY A 108 -4.26 -7.72 1.56
CA GLY A 108 -3.11 -8.09 0.74
C GLY A 108 -3.47 -8.35 -0.73
N VAL A 109 -4.57 -9.09 -0.96
CA VAL A 109 -5.12 -9.30 -2.31
C VAL A 109 -5.52 -7.97 -2.95
N SER A 110 -6.19 -7.11 -2.18
CA SER A 110 -6.60 -5.78 -2.64
C SER A 110 -5.41 -4.92 -3.06
N TYR A 111 -4.33 -4.92 -2.29
CA TYR A 111 -3.09 -4.21 -2.65
C TYR A 111 -2.46 -4.77 -3.91
N PHE A 112 -2.35 -6.09 -4.05
CA PHE A 112 -1.82 -6.70 -5.26
C PHE A 112 -2.59 -6.20 -6.49
N ILE A 113 -3.93 -6.29 -6.46
CA ILE A 113 -4.79 -5.86 -7.58
C ILE A 113 -4.61 -4.38 -7.89
N LEU A 114 -4.57 -3.51 -6.89
CA LEU A 114 -4.39 -2.06 -7.12
C LEU A 114 -3.02 -1.71 -7.69
N ILE A 115 -1.99 -2.48 -7.37
CA ILE A 115 -0.62 -2.25 -7.84
C ILE A 115 -0.42 -2.80 -9.25
N THR A 116 -0.89 -4.02 -9.53
CA THR A 116 -0.59 -4.74 -10.77
C THR A 116 -1.72 -4.65 -11.81
N GLY A 117 -2.94 -4.32 -11.37
CA GLY A 117 -4.16 -4.43 -12.18
C GLY A 117 -4.59 -5.86 -12.49
N GLN A 118 -4.00 -6.85 -11.82
CA GLN A 118 -4.26 -8.27 -12.07
C GLN A 118 -4.74 -8.98 -10.81
N CYS A 119 -5.57 -10.02 -10.98
CA CYS A 119 -5.87 -10.95 -9.89
C CYS A 119 -4.61 -11.80 -9.60
N PRO A 120 -4.20 -11.99 -8.33
CA PRO A 120 -3.02 -12.79 -8.00
C PRO A 120 -3.19 -14.29 -8.27
N TRP A 121 -4.42 -14.76 -8.47
CA TRP A 121 -4.74 -16.17 -8.57
C TRP A 121 -4.86 -16.67 -10.01
N ASN A 122 -4.66 -17.97 -10.17
CA ASN A 122 -4.92 -18.64 -11.43
C ASN A 122 -6.44 -18.72 -11.68
N LEU A 123 -6.91 -18.00 -12.70
CA LEU A 123 -8.33 -17.93 -13.07
C LEU A 123 -8.76 -18.96 -14.14
N TYR A 124 -7.89 -19.87 -14.59
CA TYR A 124 -8.23 -20.84 -15.64
C TYR A 124 -9.33 -21.82 -15.21
N SER A 125 -9.35 -22.20 -13.93
CA SER A 125 -10.42 -23.01 -13.35
C SER A 125 -10.57 -22.72 -11.86
N LYS A 126 -11.73 -23.06 -11.29
CA LYS A 126 -11.97 -22.92 -9.86
C LYS A 126 -10.96 -23.72 -9.03
N ASP A 127 -10.63 -24.94 -9.45
CA ASP A 127 -9.66 -25.79 -8.75
C ASP A 127 -8.24 -25.23 -8.81
N ALA A 128 -7.85 -24.64 -9.95
CA ALA A 128 -6.56 -23.99 -10.07
C ALA A 128 -6.48 -22.75 -9.16
N MET A 129 -7.56 -21.97 -9.09
CA MET A 129 -7.66 -20.82 -8.19
C MET A 129 -7.56 -21.23 -6.72
N ILE A 130 -8.32 -22.25 -6.31
CA ILE A 130 -8.28 -22.80 -4.95
C ILE A 130 -6.87 -23.26 -4.60
N LYS A 131 -6.20 -23.99 -5.50
CA LYS A 131 -4.81 -24.41 -5.29
C LYS A 131 -3.85 -23.23 -5.18
N SER A 132 -4.03 -22.18 -5.99
CA SER A 132 -3.23 -20.95 -5.89
C SER A 132 -3.43 -20.26 -4.54
N ILE A 133 -4.69 -20.09 -4.09
CA ILE A 133 -5.01 -19.47 -2.80
C ILE A 133 -4.41 -20.30 -1.66
N GLN A 134 -4.70 -21.60 -1.61
CA GLN A 134 -4.29 -22.49 -0.52
C GLN A 134 -2.77 -22.60 -0.34
N ASN A 135 -2.01 -22.38 -1.43
CA ASN A 135 -0.55 -22.43 -1.43
C ASN A 135 0.11 -21.05 -1.58
N ALA A 136 -0.67 -19.96 -1.55
CA ALA A 136 -0.22 -18.59 -1.79
C ALA A 136 0.68 -18.45 -3.04
N ILE A 137 0.27 -19.07 -4.16
CA ILE A 137 1.00 -19.01 -5.43
C ILE A 137 0.53 -17.80 -6.22
N PHE A 138 1.36 -16.76 -6.26
CA PHE A 138 1.19 -15.54 -7.05
C PHE A 138 2.57 -14.98 -7.45
N ASP A 139 2.63 -14.16 -8.50
CA ASP A 139 3.87 -13.55 -8.98
C ASP A 139 4.14 -12.21 -8.28
N GLU A 140 4.83 -12.23 -7.14
CA GLU A 140 5.19 -11.02 -6.41
C GLU A 140 6.16 -10.09 -7.17
N PHE A 141 6.86 -10.59 -8.20
CA PHE A 141 7.81 -9.80 -8.97
C PHE A 141 7.14 -8.79 -9.89
N GLN A 142 5.83 -8.93 -10.13
CA GLN A 142 5.02 -7.89 -10.79
C GLN A 142 4.99 -6.58 -10.00
N ILE A 143 5.23 -6.62 -8.68
CA ILE A 143 5.27 -5.42 -7.84
C ILE A 143 6.69 -4.87 -7.82
N ASN A 144 6.96 -3.79 -8.56
CA ASN A 144 8.31 -3.20 -8.62
C ASN A 144 8.74 -2.49 -7.33
N ASP A 145 7.80 -1.94 -6.55
CA ASP A 145 8.09 -1.26 -5.31
C ASP A 145 8.41 -2.26 -4.20
N LEU A 146 9.68 -2.30 -3.76
CA LEU A 146 10.18 -3.31 -2.80
C LEU A 146 9.42 -3.32 -1.46
N LEU A 147 8.95 -2.17 -0.99
CA LEU A 147 8.20 -2.11 0.27
C LEU A 147 6.78 -2.63 0.06
N LEU A 148 6.10 -2.23 -1.01
CA LEU A 148 4.76 -2.75 -1.31
C LEU A 148 4.80 -4.25 -1.60
N ARG A 149 5.83 -4.75 -2.30
CA ARG A 149 6.07 -6.17 -2.52
C ARG A 149 6.16 -6.89 -1.18
N ARG A 150 7.05 -6.43 -0.29
CA ARG A 150 7.21 -7.01 1.06
C ARG A 150 5.90 -7.02 1.85
N ILE A 151 5.15 -5.92 1.82
CA ILE A 151 3.86 -5.81 2.52
C ILE A 151 2.86 -6.84 1.98
N VAL A 152 2.72 -6.96 0.66
CA VAL A 152 1.83 -7.95 0.04
C VAL A 152 2.24 -9.36 0.44
N SER A 153 3.54 -9.70 0.37
CA SER A 153 4.04 -11.03 0.75
C SER A 153 3.83 -11.34 2.24
N LEU A 154 3.85 -10.34 3.12
CA LEU A 154 3.52 -10.51 4.55
C LEU A 154 2.01 -10.70 4.78
N CYS A 155 1.15 -10.00 4.04
CA CYS A 155 -0.30 -10.17 4.14
C CYS A 155 -0.75 -11.55 3.62
N LEU A 156 -0.10 -12.04 2.56
CA LEU A 156 -0.44 -13.31 1.89
C LEU A 156 0.32 -14.52 2.46
N GLN A 157 0.66 -14.49 3.76
CA GLN A 157 1.18 -15.67 4.45
C GLN A 157 0.08 -16.71 4.67
N ILE A 158 0.38 -17.99 4.37
CA ILE A 158 -0.56 -19.10 4.57
C ILE A 158 -0.89 -19.25 6.07
N ASP A 159 0.13 -19.15 6.93
CA ASP A 159 -0.04 -19.16 8.38
C ASP A 159 -0.60 -17.80 8.84
N PRO A 160 -1.85 -17.75 9.35
CA PRO A 160 -2.49 -16.49 9.74
C PRO A 160 -1.73 -15.77 10.86
N THR A 161 -1.00 -16.50 11.72
CA THR A 161 -0.25 -15.91 12.85
C THR A 161 0.99 -15.14 12.39
N LYS A 162 1.43 -15.34 11.14
CA LYS A 162 2.55 -14.61 10.54
C LYS A 162 2.12 -13.36 9.80
N ARG A 163 0.81 -13.13 9.65
CA ARG A 163 0.28 -11.92 9.01
C ARG A 163 0.42 -10.75 9.98
N PRO A 164 0.80 -9.55 9.50
CA PRO A 164 0.90 -8.36 10.32
C PRO A 164 -0.50 -7.91 10.77
N SER A 165 -0.58 -7.15 11.86
CA SER A 165 -1.81 -6.43 12.19
C SER A 165 -2.04 -5.26 11.23
N ALA A 166 -3.27 -4.72 11.19
CA ALA A 166 -3.55 -3.51 10.42
C ALA A 166 -2.71 -2.31 10.91
N GLU A 167 -2.44 -2.23 12.21
CA GLU A 167 -1.55 -1.21 12.80
C GLU A 167 -0.11 -1.34 12.30
N ASP A 168 0.43 -2.57 12.25
CA ASP A 168 1.77 -2.82 11.71
C ASP A 168 1.88 -2.35 10.26
N LEU A 169 0.84 -2.62 9.45
CA LEU A 169 0.78 -2.17 8.06
C LEU A 169 0.80 -0.64 7.94
N VAL A 170 0.04 0.06 8.78
CA VAL A 170 0.03 1.54 8.82
C VAL A 170 1.44 2.06 9.14
N ASN A 171 2.12 1.48 10.12
CA ASN A 171 3.46 1.88 10.52
C ASN A 171 4.47 1.65 9.38
N MET A 172 4.50 0.45 8.80
CA MET A 172 5.37 0.11 7.66
C MET A 172 5.18 1.05 6.46
N LEU A 173 3.94 1.37 6.11
CA LEU A 173 3.63 2.25 4.97
C LEU A 173 4.06 3.70 5.22
N ARG A 174 3.96 4.19 6.45
CA ARG A 174 4.31 5.56 6.82
C ARG A 174 5.82 5.80 6.91
N GLU A 175 6.60 4.82 7.34
CA GLU A 175 8.06 4.94 7.46
C GLU A 175 8.74 5.41 6.16
N LYS A 176 8.22 4.98 5.00
CA LYS A 176 8.74 5.43 3.69
C LYS A 176 8.49 6.91 3.42
N ILE A 177 7.33 7.43 3.82
CA ILE A 177 7.00 8.85 3.65
C ILE A 177 7.95 9.70 4.50
N GLU A 178 8.21 9.27 5.74
CA GLU A 178 9.11 9.98 6.65
C GLU A 178 10.56 9.91 6.20
N THR A 179 11.03 8.75 5.74
CA THR A 179 12.40 8.56 5.22
C THR A 179 12.61 9.37 3.93
N GLY A 180 11.60 9.45 3.06
CA GLY A 180 11.61 10.31 1.88
C GLY A 180 11.71 11.80 2.22
N ARG A 181 10.92 12.28 3.19
CA ARG A 181 10.99 13.66 3.70
C ARG A 181 12.35 13.98 4.33
N LYS A 182 12.89 13.08 5.16
CA LYS A 182 14.22 13.25 5.78
C LYS A 182 15.36 13.29 4.75
N LYS A 183 15.24 12.56 3.63
CA LYS A 183 16.21 12.66 2.51
C LYS A 183 16.13 14.02 1.79
N LEU A 184 14.93 14.59 1.63
CA LEU A 184 14.73 15.90 0.99
C LEU A 184 15.25 17.07 1.85
N ILE A 185 15.19 16.95 3.18
CA ILE A 185 15.58 18.00 4.14
C ILE A 185 17.09 17.95 4.49
N ARG A 186 17.89 17.07 3.86
CA ARG A 186 19.35 17.13 4.05
C ARG A 186 19.85 18.50 3.59
N PRO A 187 20.50 19.30 4.47
CA PRO A 187 21.03 20.58 4.06
C PRO A 187 22.02 20.34 2.92
N ILE A 188 21.89 21.12 1.85
CA ILE A 188 22.92 21.22 0.83
C ILE A 188 24.19 21.62 1.59
N SER A 189 25.11 20.67 1.73
CA SER A 189 26.44 20.93 2.27
C SER A 189 27.00 22.15 1.55
N SER A 190 27.46 23.14 2.32
CA SER A 190 27.97 24.44 1.86
C SER A 190 29.31 24.33 1.10
N ALA A 191 29.56 23.24 0.40
CA ALA A 191 30.78 22.97 -0.33
C ALA A 191 30.64 23.35 -1.81
N MET A 192 30.43 24.64 -2.08
CA MET A 192 30.87 25.28 -3.32
C MET A 192 30.95 26.79 -3.09
N PHE A 193 32.12 27.30 -2.69
CA PHE A 193 32.68 28.58 -3.12
C PHE A 193 34.12 28.69 -2.59
N THR A 194 35.05 27.99 -3.24
CA THR A 194 36.46 28.40 -3.25
C THR A 194 36.86 28.67 -4.69
N THR A 195 36.71 29.93 -5.12
CA THR A 195 37.32 30.45 -6.35
C THR A 195 38.84 30.39 -6.24
N PRO A 196 39.59 29.88 -7.24
CA PRO A 196 41.03 30.01 -7.25
C PRO A 196 41.42 31.45 -7.60
N LEU A 197 42.17 32.10 -6.69
CA LEU A 197 42.77 33.41 -6.89
C LEU A 197 43.87 33.31 -7.97
N MET A 198 43.64 33.81 -9.19
CA MET A 198 44.71 33.99 -10.18
C MET A 198 45.63 35.14 -9.72
N LYS A 199 46.89 34.82 -9.42
CA LYS A 199 47.93 35.82 -9.16
C LYS A 199 48.31 36.52 -10.47
N SER A 200 47.96 37.80 -10.58
CA SER A 200 48.46 38.72 -11.62
C SER A 200 49.96 38.94 -11.44
N LYS A 201 50.76 38.63 -12.48
CA LYS A 201 52.15 39.10 -12.60
C LYS A 201 52.14 40.48 -13.25
N THR A 202 52.68 41.45 -12.51
CA THR A 202 53.08 42.77 -13.00
C THR A 202 54.27 42.63 -13.96
N HIS A 203 54.23 43.29 -15.12
CA HIS A 203 55.40 44.01 -15.63
C HIS A 203 55.02 45.14 -16.60
N THR A 204 55.53 46.31 -16.23
CA THR A 204 55.44 47.64 -16.84
C THR A 204 56.22 47.76 -18.16
N ARG A 205 55.67 48.48 -19.15
CA ARG A 205 56.37 49.42 -20.08
C ARG A 205 55.32 50.17 -20.92
N ILE A 206 55.01 51.43 -20.60
CA ILE A 206 55.58 52.70 -21.14
C ILE A 206 55.28 52.94 -22.64
N ARG A 207 54.36 53.90 -22.87
CA ARG A 207 54.27 55.01 -23.86
C ARG A 207 54.66 54.77 -25.33
N HIS A 208 53.75 55.09 -26.26
CA HIS A 208 53.71 56.31 -27.12
C HIS A 208 52.49 56.18 -28.08
N VAL A 209 51.49 57.07 -28.04
CA VAL A 209 51.33 58.37 -28.74
C VAL A 209 50.87 58.23 -30.22
N SER A 210 49.66 58.78 -30.45
CA SER A 210 49.10 59.49 -31.61
C SER A 210 48.62 58.79 -32.90
N SER A 211 47.33 59.07 -33.20
CA SER A 211 46.71 59.56 -34.47
C SER A 211 46.82 58.67 -35.72
N PHE A 212 45.78 58.43 -36.52
CA PHE A 212 44.52 59.10 -36.83
C PHE A 212 43.41 58.06 -37.01
#